data_AF-A0A835Q336-F1
#
_entry.id   AF-A0A835Q336-F1
#
_cell.length_a   1.000
_cell.length_b   1.000
_cell.length_c   1.000
_cell.angle_alpha   90.00
_cell.angle_beta   90.00
_cell.angle_gamma   90.00
#
_symmetry.space_group_name_H-M   'P 1'
#
loop_
_entity.id
_entity.type
_entity.pdbx_description
1 polymer ?
#
loop_
_entity_poly.entity_id
_entity_poly.type
_entity_poly.pdbx_seq_one_letter_code
_entity_poly.pdbx_strand_id
1 'polypeptide(L)'
;MGGSVITPEDVLESLMNDGTIDTIRLKIINQLKNNEELKRNTITMVEQSKVLNTPGAEKQTKRELFDALRGELETPVLEKASKAVWELILDTNGLGKEISEVVERVYRRLSGNESLSQPAFAPVEKDGEGKEREKEKPSEMGESSTRKRTYGEMNAADMGEAVLSGSSDHLPAA
;
A
#
# COMPACT_ATOMS: atom_id res chain seq x y z
N MET A 1 -38.05 22.07 -0.23
CA MET A 1 -37.11 21.28 -1.04
C MET A 1 -37.13 19.88 -0.48
N GLY A 2 -37.39 18.86 -1.30
CA GLY A 2 -37.26 17.47 -0.85
C GLY A 2 -35.78 17.10 -0.88
N GLY A 3 -35.15 16.97 0.29
CA GLY A 3 -33.86 16.29 0.36
C GLY A 3 -34.10 14.82 0.05
N SER A 4 -33.47 14.29 -1.00
CA SER A 4 -33.46 12.85 -1.23
C SER A 4 -32.91 12.16 0.00
N VAL A 5 -33.58 11.11 0.47
CA VAL A 5 -33.10 10.30 1.59
C VAL A 5 -31.82 9.61 1.11
N ILE A 6 -30.68 9.96 1.71
CA ILE A 6 -29.40 9.35 1.40
C ILE A 6 -29.42 7.90 1.90
N THR A 7 -29.15 6.98 1.00
CA THR A 7 -29.09 5.54 1.25
C THR A 7 -27.66 5.10 1.62
N PRO A 8 -27.48 3.95 2.28
CA PRO A 8 -26.16 3.34 2.46
C PRO A 8 -25.42 3.12 1.13
N GLU A 9 -26.15 2.81 0.06
CA GLU A 9 -25.64 2.62 -1.28
C GLU A 9 -25.02 3.90 -1.86
N ASP A 10 -25.67 5.06 -1.70
CA ASP A 10 -25.13 6.37 -2.13
C ASP A 10 -23.79 6.69 -1.43
N VAL A 11 -23.69 6.35 -0.14
CA VAL A 11 -22.48 6.55 0.66
C VAL A 11 -21.37 5.61 0.19
N LEU A 12 -21.70 4.34 -0.07
CA LEU A 12 -20.75 3.34 -0.56
C LEU A 12 -20.24 3.68 -1.96
N GLU A 13 -21.13 4.08 -2.88
CA GLU A 13 -20.76 4.52 -4.23
C GLU A 13 -19.82 5.73 -4.17
N SER A 14 -20.12 6.73 -3.32
CA SER A 14 -19.21 7.87 -3.12
C SER A 14 -17.82 7.45 -2.62
N LEU A 15 -17.74 6.54 -1.65
CA LEU A 15 -16.48 6.06 -1.06
C LEU A 15 -15.64 5.20 -2.03
N MET A 16 -16.31 4.48 -2.93
CA MET A 16 -15.68 3.71 -4.00
C MET A 16 -15.14 4.63 -5.09
N ASN A 17 -15.93 5.64 -5.50
CA ASN A 17 -15.58 6.55 -6.59
C ASN A 17 -14.49 7.57 -6.23
N ASP A 18 -14.35 7.97 -4.95
CA ASP A 18 -13.31 8.90 -4.48
C ASP A 18 -12.01 8.23 -3.98
N GLY A 19 -11.88 6.90 -4.12
CA GLY A 19 -10.68 6.14 -3.75
C GLY A 19 -10.49 5.95 -2.24
N THR A 20 -11.47 6.33 -1.43
CA THR A 20 -11.43 6.17 0.04
C THR A 20 -11.39 4.69 0.45
N ILE A 21 -12.18 3.82 -0.21
CA ILE A 21 -12.13 2.36 0.04
C ILE A 21 -10.72 1.79 -0.22
N ASP A 22 -10.04 2.23 -1.27
CA ASP A 22 -8.67 1.80 -1.57
C ASP A 22 -7.65 2.30 -0.53
N THR A 23 -7.84 3.52 -0.05
CA THR A 23 -7.03 4.10 1.02
C THR A 23 -7.19 3.32 2.34
N ILE A 24 -8.43 2.95 2.68
CA ILE A 24 -8.74 2.10 3.84
C ILE A 24 -8.12 0.70 3.68
N ARG A 25 -8.30 0.08 2.51
CA ARG A 25 -7.69 -1.22 2.16
C ARG A 25 -6.16 -1.19 2.31
N LEU A 26 -5.50 -0.13 1.84
CA LEU A 26 -4.06 0.03 1.97
C LEU A 26 -3.62 0.22 3.43
N LYS A 27 -4.38 0.97 4.25
CA LYS A 27 -4.14 1.08 5.70
C LYS A 27 -4.22 -0.29 6.38
N ILE A 28 -5.28 -1.07 6.12
CA ILE A 28 -5.45 -2.44 6.66
C ILE A 28 -4.25 -3.31 6.29
N ILE A 29 -3.90 -3.39 5.00
CA ILE A 29 -2.77 -4.18 4.50
C ILE A 29 -1.45 -3.78 5.19
N ASN A 30 -1.19 -2.48 5.35
CA ASN A 30 0.03 -2.01 6.00
C ASN A 30 0.07 -2.35 7.50
N GLN A 31 -1.05 -2.30 8.21
CA GLN A 31 -1.10 -2.74 9.60
C GLN A 31 -0.89 -4.25 9.75
N LEU A 32 -1.51 -5.09 8.90
CA LEU A 32 -1.27 -6.53 8.90
C LEU A 32 0.19 -6.89 8.59
N LYS A 33 0.81 -6.22 7.59
CA LYS A 33 2.23 -6.43 7.25
C LYS A 33 3.19 -6.06 8.37
N ASN A 34 2.75 -5.21 9.30
CA ASN A 34 3.49 -4.79 10.49
C ASN A 34 3.04 -5.51 11.77
N ASN A 35 2.08 -6.44 11.68
CA ASN A 35 1.61 -7.22 12.83
C ASN A 35 2.61 -8.33 13.19
N GLU A 36 3.42 -8.06 14.21
CA GLU A 36 4.43 -9.00 14.72
C GLU A 36 3.84 -10.29 15.30
N GLU A 37 2.58 -10.29 15.74
CA GLU A 37 1.92 -11.51 16.20
C GLU A 37 1.57 -12.43 15.03
N LEU A 38 1.04 -11.91 13.92
CA LEU A 38 0.81 -12.69 12.70
C LEU A 38 2.12 -13.25 12.13
N LYS A 39 3.20 -12.45 12.13
CA LYS A 39 4.54 -12.92 11.73
C LYS A 39 5.02 -14.07 12.62
N ARG A 40 4.96 -13.90 13.94
CA ARG A 40 5.41 -14.92 14.91
C ARG A 40 4.58 -16.20 14.80
N ASN A 41 3.24 -16.08 14.71
CA ASN A 41 2.34 -17.21 14.45
C ASN A 41 2.72 -17.96 13.16
N THR A 42 3.00 -17.23 12.07
CA THR A 42 3.41 -17.83 10.80
C THR A 42 4.74 -18.56 10.92
N ILE A 43 5.74 -17.99 11.61
CA ILE A 43 7.03 -18.63 11.88
C ILE A 43 6.82 -19.94 12.68
N THR A 44 6.06 -19.90 13.77
CA THR A 44 5.77 -21.09 14.58
C THR A 44 5.01 -22.17 13.80
N MET A 45 4.11 -21.79 12.89
CA MET A 45 3.44 -22.74 11.99
C MET A 45 4.41 -23.38 10.97
N VAL A 46 5.40 -22.64 10.49
CA VAL A 46 6.48 -23.18 9.64
C VAL A 46 7.37 -24.12 10.45
N GLU A 47 7.79 -23.76 11.66
CA GLU A 47 8.58 -24.61 12.56
C GLU A 47 7.87 -25.93 12.89
N GLN A 48 6.54 -25.90 13.02
CA GLN A 48 5.68 -27.06 13.32
C GLN A 48 5.18 -27.81 12.06
N SER A 49 5.56 -27.37 10.86
CA SER A 49 5.11 -27.95 9.58
C SER A 49 5.44 -29.43 9.46
N LYS A 50 4.47 -30.25 9.04
CA LYS A 50 4.69 -31.66 8.72
C LYS A 50 5.60 -31.82 7.50
N VAL A 51 5.49 -30.92 6.51
CA VAL A 51 6.36 -30.91 5.32
C VAL A 51 7.83 -30.77 5.73
N LEU A 52 8.16 -29.82 6.61
CA LEU A 52 9.55 -29.63 7.06
C LEU A 52 10.03 -30.69 8.05
N ASN A 53 9.15 -31.23 8.89
CA ASN A 53 9.50 -32.24 9.90
C ASN A 53 9.42 -33.70 9.40
N THR A 54 9.14 -33.93 8.11
CA THR A 54 9.09 -35.28 7.51
C THR A 54 10.50 -35.74 7.08
N PRO A 55 10.95 -36.96 7.43
CA PRO A 55 12.24 -37.49 6.98
C PRO A 55 12.34 -37.52 5.44
N GLY A 56 13.43 -36.98 4.88
CA GLY A 56 13.61 -36.85 3.43
C GLY A 56 13.29 -35.46 2.89
N ALA A 57 12.71 -34.55 3.69
CA ALA A 57 12.55 -33.14 3.33
C ALA A 57 13.87 -32.48 2.93
N GLU A 58 14.99 -32.89 3.56
CA GLU A 58 16.34 -32.42 3.26
C GLU A 58 16.85 -32.78 1.85
N LYS A 59 16.16 -33.68 1.14
CA LYS A 59 16.49 -34.12 -0.23
C LYS A 59 15.61 -33.48 -1.29
N GLN A 60 14.54 -32.80 -0.91
CA GLN A 60 13.67 -32.09 -1.82
C GLN A 60 14.32 -30.79 -2.29
N THR A 61 13.99 -30.35 -3.51
CA THR A 61 14.41 -29.03 -3.97
C THR A 61 13.71 -27.93 -3.18
N LYS A 62 14.33 -26.74 -3.13
CA LYS A 62 13.71 -25.55 -2.52
C LYS A 62 12.30 -25.29 -3.07
N ARG A 63 12.05 -25.55 -4.36
CA ARG A 63 10.74 -25.34 -4.98
C ARG A 63 9.70 -26.31 -4.40
N GLU A 64 9.99 -27.61 -4.40
CA GLU A 64 9.08 -28.63 -3.88
C GLU A 64 8.76 -28.39 -2.40
N LEU A 65 9.75 -28.00 -1.60
CA LEU A 65 9.55 -27.62 -0.19
C LEU A 65 8.62 -26.40 -0.06
N PHE A 66 8.82 -25.34 -0.84
CA PHE A 66 7.97 -24.15 -0.78
C PHE A 66 6.54 -24.42 -1.29
N ASP A 67 6.39 -25.18 -2.38
CA ASP A 67 5.08 -25.52 -2.95
C ASP A 67 4.29 -26.44 -1.98
N ALA A 68 4.95 -27.43 -1.36
CA ALA A 68 4.34 -28.30 -0.35
C ALA A 68 4.01 -27.55 0.97
N LEU A 69 4.94 -26.72 1.47
CA LEU A 69 4.74 -25.90 2.67
C LEU A 69 3.59 -24.90 2.48
N ARG A 70 3.46 -24.33 1.28
CA ARG A 70 2.32 -23.48 0.91
C ARG A 70 1.02 -24.30 0.94
N GLY A 71 1.01 -25.49 0.34
CA GLY A 71 -0.15 -26.38 0.38
C GLY A 71 -0.60 -26.78 1.80
N GLU A 72 0.34 -26.89 2.75
CA GLU A 72 0.03 -27.14 4.17
C GLU A 72 -0.47 -25.88 4.91
N LEU A 73 0.18 -24.73 4.69
CA LEU A 73 0.03 -23.56 5.57
C LEU A 73 -0.79 -22.39 5.00
N GLU A 74 -1.07 -22.33 3.71
CA GLU A 74 -1.78 -21.19 3.10
C GLU A 74 -3.15 -20.95 3.75
N THR A 75 -4.00 -21.97 3.84
CA THR A 75 -5.31 -21.88 4.48
C THR A 75 -5.25 -21.40 5.94
N PRO A 76 -4.55 -22.08 6.88
CA PRO A 76 -4.54 -21.65 8.28
C PRO A 76 -3.82 -20.31 8.54
N VAL A 77 -2.87 -19.90 7.69
CA VAL A 77 -2.28 -18.55 7.75
C VAL A 77 -3.29 -17.50 7.28
N LEU A 78 -4.01 -17.75 6.18
CA LEU A 78 -5.05 -16.85 5.67
C LEU A 78 -6.24 -16.74 6.63
N GLU A 79 -6.61 -17.81 7.33
CA GLU A 79 -7.65 -17.78 8.38
C GLU A 79 -7.25 -16.84 9.53
N LYS A 80 -6.01 -16.95 10.03
CA LYS A 80 -5.47 -16.05 11.06
C LYS A 80 -5.42 -14.59 10.58
N ALA A 81 -4.99 -14.36 9.34
CA ALA A 81 -4.96 -13.03 8.75
C ALA A 81 -6.37 -12.44 8.57
N SER A 82 -7.34 -13.25 8.13
CA SER A 82 -8.75 -12.86 7.99
C SER A 82 -9.37 -12.47 9.33
N LYS A 83 -9.11 -13.25 10.39
CA LYS A 83 -9.54 -12.91 11.76
C LYS A 83 -8.96 -11.56 12.22
N ALA A 84 -7.67 -11.33 12.01
CA ALA A 84 -7.01 -10.07 12.35
C ALA A 84 -7.53 -8.86 11.53
N VAL A 85 -7.95 -9.07 10.27
CA VAL A 85 -8.64 -8.04 9.48
C VAL A 85 -9.97 -7.65 10.12
N TRP A 86 -10.79 -8.63 10.50
CA TRP A 86 -12.08 -8.36 11.15
C TRP A 86 -11.91 -7.67 12.51
N GLU A 87 -10.94 -8.11 13.31
CA GLU A 87 -10.61 -7.46 14.59
C GLU A 87 -10.20 -5.99 14.37
N LEU A 88 -9.42 -5.69 13.33
CA LEU A 88 -8.99 -4.33 13.02
C LEU A 88 -10.13 -3.44 12.46
N ILE A 89 -11.06 -4.01 11.68
CA ILE A 89 -12.23 -3.29 11.14
C ILE A 89 -13.28 -3.04 12.24
N LEU A 90 -13.42 -3.95 13.19
CA LEU A 90 -14.41 -3.88 14.27
C LEU A 90 -13.90 -3.13 15.52
N ASP A 91 -12.61 -2.79 15.58
CA ASP A 91 -12.02 -2.02 16.67
C ASP A 91 -12.61 -0.60 16.75
N THR A 92 -13.35 -0.34 17.84
CA THR A 92 -14.00 0.93 18.12
C THR A 92 -13.05 2.05 18.52
N ASN A 93 -11.77 1.76 18.73
CA ASN A 93 -10.78 2.70 19.29
C ASN A 93 -9.64 3.02 18.30
N GLY A 94 -9.36 2.14 17.34
CA GLY A 94 -8.36 2.31 16.28
C GLY A 94 -8.98 2.45 14.89
N LEU A 95 -8.60 1.57 13.95
CA LEU A 95 -8.92 1.76 12.53
C LEU A 95 -10.42 1.64 12.22
N GLY A 96 -11.17 0.78 12.92
CA GLY A 96 -12.63 0.71 12.80
C GLY A 96 -13.34 2.03 13.16
N LYS A 97 -12.78 2.79 14.12
CA LYS A 97 -13.22 4.15 14.43
C LYS A 97 -12.94 5.11 13.28
N GLU A 98 -11.73 5.10 12.71
CA GLU A 98 -11.41 5.93 11.54
C GLU A 98 -12.34 5.64 10.35
N ILE A 99 -12.63 4.36 10.09
CA ILE A 99 -13.57 3.93 9.04
C ILE A 99 -14.96 4.51 9.32
N SER A 100 -15.44 4.38 10.56
CA SER A 100 -16.76 4.90 10.98
C SER A 100 -16.87 6.42 10.82
N GLU A 101 -15.84 7.17 11.24
CA GLU A 101 -15.77 8.63 11.10
C GLU A 101 -15.72 9.08 9.63
N VAL A 102 -15.09 8.30 8.76
CA VAL A 102 -15.02 8.56 7.31
C VAL A 102 -16.37 8.31 6.64
N VAL A 103 -17.03 7.19 6.96
CA VAL A 103 -18.38 6.87 6.47
C VAL A 103 -19.38 7.94 6.93
N GLU A 104 -19.34 8.32 8.21
CA GLU A 104 -20.23 9.36 8.74
C GLU A 104 -19.97 10.73 8.09
N ARG A 105 -18.70 11.09 7.83
CA ARG A 105 -18.35 12.33 7.13
C ARG A 105 -18.94 12.37 5.71
N VAL A 106 -18.85 11.28 4.96
CA VAL A 106 -19.44 11.20 3.60
C VAL A 106 -20.96 11.25 3.67
N TYR A 107 -21.59 10.52 4.61
CA TYR A 107 -23.03 10.60 4.82
C TYR A 107 -23.51 12.02 5.16
N ARG A 108 -22.82 12.73 6.06
CA ARG A 108 -23.15 14.13 6.41
C ARG A 108 -23.00 15.08 5.20
N ARG A 109 -21.92 14.92 4.42
CA ARG A 109 -21.68 15.65 3.15
C ARG A 109 -22.84 15.46 2.17
N LEU A 110 -23.20 14.21 1.88
CA LEU A 110 -24.29 13.87 0.96
C LEU A 110 -25.67 14.34 1.47
N SER A 111 -25.89 14.29 2.79
CA SER A 111 -27.14 14.74 3.41
C SER A 111 -27.32 16.27 3.45
N GLY A 112 -26.34 17.05 2.97
CA GLY A 112 -26.34 18.52 3.12
C GLY A 112 -26.13 19.00 4.56
N ASN A 113 -25.78 18.10 5.48
CA ASN A 113 -25.52 18.37 6.90
C ASN A 113 -24.05 18.74 7.16
N GLU A 114 -23.37 19.30 6.16
CA GLU A 114 -21.99 19.77 6.29
C GLU A 114 -21.94 21.10 7.06
N SER A 115 -22.04 21.00 8.39
CA SER A 115 -21.67 22.10 9.27
C SER A 115 -20.19 22.40 9.08
N LEU A 116 -19.89 23.51 8.38
CA LEU A 116 -18.54 24.02 8.14
C LEU A 116 -17.87 24.47 9.43
N SER A 117 -17.42 23.51 10.24
CA SER A 117 -16.51 23.71 11.37
C SER A 117 -15.12 23.20 11.02
N GLN A 118 -14.54 23.78 9.95
CA GLN A 118 -13.09 23.86 9.86
C GLN A 118 -12.64 25.10 10.66
N PRO A 119 -11.59 25.01 11.50
CA PRO A 119 -10.93 26.21 11.98
C PRO A 119 -10.29 26.90 10.78
N ALA A 120 -10.65 28.15 10.52
CA ALA A 120 -10.04 28.93 9.46
C ALA A 120 -8.55 29.13 9.76
N PHE A 121 -7.68 28.45 9.00
CA PHE A 121 -6.29 28.86 8.85
C PHE A 121 -6.27 30.15 8.04
N ALA A 122 -6.52 31.27 8.72
CA ALA A 122 -6.38 32.59 8.13
C ALA A 122 -4.91 32.80 7.70
N PRO A 123 -4.65 33.26 6.46
CA PRO A 123 -3.35 33.80 6.11
C PRO A 123 -3.10 35.04 6.97
N VAL A 124 -2.05 35.03 7.79
CA VAL A 124 -1.58 36.25 8.45
C VAL A 124 -0.79 37.04 7.42
N GLU A 125 -1.49 37.93 6.71
CA GLU A 125 -0.83 39.03 5.99
C GLU A 125 -0.14 39.94 7.00
N LYS A 126 1.12 40.32 6.71
CA LYS A 126 1.91 41.17 7.61
C LYS A 126 2.88 42.07 6.83
N ASP A 127 2.31 43.05 6.15
CA ASP A 127 2.99 44.34 5.91
C ASP A 127 3.15 45.08 7.27
N GLY A 128 4.12 45.95 7.52
CA GLY A 128 5.28 46.44 6.75
C GLY A 128 6.09 47.44 7.62
N GLU A 129 7.21 47.99 7.11
CA GLU A 129 8.15 48.95 7.77
C GLU A 129 8.94 48.40 9.01
N GLY A 130 10.21 48.70 9.34
CA GLY A 130 11.36 49.47 8.81
C GLY A 130 12.57 49.28 9.79
N LYS A 131 13.78 49.87 9.70
CA LYS A 131 14.52 50.70 8.73
C LYS A 131 16.02 50.80 9.16
N GLU A 132 16.99 50.73 8.22
CA GLU A 132 18.46 51.09 8.33
C GLU A 132 19.39 50.27 9.29
N ARG A 133 20.47 49.59 8.81
CA ARG A 133 21.87 50.01 8.45
C ARG A 133 22.80 50.22 9.67
N GLU A 134 24.10 49.86 9.71
CA GLU A 134 25.14 49.69 8.65
C GLU A 134 26.38 48.83 9.14
N LYS A 135 27.09 48.10 8.22
CA LYS A 135 28.55 47.70 8.16
C LYS A 135 29.33 47.20 9.41
N GLU A 136 30.47 46.47 9.37
CA GLU A 136 31.45 45.92 8.39
C GLU A 136 32.22 44.76 9.13
N LYS A 137 32.72 43.64 8.58
CA LYS A 137 33.86 43.42 7.65
C LYS A 137 34.02 41.88 7.36
N PRO A 138 34.86 41.43 6.39
CA PRO A 138 34.90 40.03 5.92
C PRO A 138 36.05 39.15 6.48
N SER A 139 35.91 37.82 6.33
CA SER A 139 36.99 36.82 6.38
C SER A 139 36.67 35.64 5.44
N GLU A 140 37.68 34.87 5.05
CA GLU A 140 37.72 34.10 3.79
C GLU A 140 37.22 32.64 3.83
N MET A 141 37.14 32.07 2.61
CA MET A 141 37.39 30.67 2.23
C MET A 141 36.22 29.67 2.30
N GLY A 142 35.88 29.09 1.13
CA GLY A 142 34.84 28.05 1.03
C GLY A 142 34.33 27.79 -0.39
N GLU A 143 35.20 27.52 -1.35
CA GLU A 143 34.78 27.16 -2.72
C GLU A 143 34.17 25.76 -2.79
N SER A 144 33.03 25.58 -3.49
CA SER A 144 32.85 24.49 -4.47
C SER A 144 31.56 24.59 -5.30
N SER A 145 31.71 25.12 -6.51
CA SER A 145 31.16 24.62 -7.77
C SER A 145 29.68 24.16 -7.84
N THR A 146 28.80 25.09 -8.24
CA THR A 146 27.48 24.77 -8.79
C THR A 146 27.59 24.39 -10.28
N ARG A 147 27.27 23.14 -10.68
CA ARG A 147 27.03 22.79 -12.09
C ARG A 147 25.83 21.86 -12.26
N LYS A 148 24.72 22.42 -12.78
CA LYS A 148 23.60 21.68 -13.39
C LYS A 148 23.95 21.26 -14.82
N ARG A 149 23.59 20.04 -15.24
CA ARG A 149 23.37 19.68 -16.66
C ARG A 149 22.46 18.43 -16.74
N THR A 150 21.15 18.62 -16.92
CA THR A 150 20.38 18.52 -18.19
C THR A 150 20.26 17.09 -18.73
N TYR A 151 19.02 16.58 -18.80
CA TYR A 151 18.65 15.38 -19.55
C TYR A 151 18.64 15.68 -21.06
N GLY A 152 19.08 14.72 -21.87
CA GLY A 152 19.08 14.79 -23.33
C GLY A 152 18.88 13.39 -23.92
N GLU A 153 18.11 13.32 -25.00
CA GLU A 153 17.48 12.13 -25.58
C GLU A 153 18.33 11.45 -26.68
N MET A 154 17.80 10.35 -27.25
CA MET A 154 18.24 9.61 -28.45
C MET A 154 19.38 8.59 -28.23
N ASN A 155 19.22 7.30 -28.60
CA ASN A 155 18.74 6.83 -29.90
C ASN A 155 18.06 5.46 -29.86
N ALA A 156 17.24 5.21 -30.88
CA ALA A 156 16.68 3.90 -31.19
C ALA A 156 17.70 3.02 -31.94
N ALA A 157 17.60 1.70 -31.72
CA ALA A 157 18.06 0.69 -32.66
C ALA A 157 16.97 -0.40 -32.72
N ASP A 158 16.49 -0.64 -33.94
CA ASP A 158 15.39 -1.53 -34.31
C ASP A 158 15.92 -2.93 -34.72
N MET A 159 15.01 -3.83 -35.07
CA MET A 159 15.15 -5.24 -35.46
C MET A 159 15.26 -6.23 -34.28
N GLY A 160 14.44 -7.29 -34.19
CA GLY A 160 13.43 -7.77 -35.15
C GLY A 160 13.63 -9.25 -35.49
N GLU A 161 12.79 -10.10 -34.91
CA GLU A 161 12.33 -11.42 -35.36
C GLU A 161 13.19 -12.27 -36.35
N ALA A 162 13.51 -13.53 -35.96
CA ALA A 162 12.85 -14.73 -36.53
C ALA A 162 13.62 -16.06 -36.29
N VAL A 163 12.92 -16.99 -35.63
CA VAL A 163 12.82 -18.46 -35.85
C VAL A 163 13.88 -19.19 -36.70
N LEU A 164 14.52 -20.20 -36.10
CA LEU A 164 14.89 -21.48 -36.75
C LEU A 164 14.57 -22.63 -35.74
N SER A 165 13.63 -23.52 -36.07
CA SER A 165 13.87 -24.89 -36.58
C SER A 165 14.73 -25.77 -35.64
N GLY A 166 14.30 -26.94 -35.15
CA GLY A 166 13.16 -27.79 -35.55
C GLY A 166 13.64 -29.25 -35.65
N SER A 167 13.07 -30.16 -34.86
CA SER A 167 13.30 -31.60 -35.01
C SER A 167 12.07 -32.37 -34.53
N SER A 168 11.47 -33.14 -35.44
CA SER A 168 10.21 -33.85 -35.23
C SER A 168 10.44 -35.27 -34.70
N ASP A 169 9.48 -35.76 -33.92
CA ASP A 169 9.46 -37.12 -33.39
C ASP A 169 9.46 -38.19 -34.49
N HIS A 170 10.07 -39.35 -34.18
CA HIS A 170 9.94 -40.57 -34.96
C HIS A 170 9.51 -41.73 -34.04
N LEU A 171 8.22 -42.07 -34.07
CA LEU A 171 7.70 -43.31 -33.48
C LEU A 171 7.46 -44.35 -34.60
N PRO A 172 7.82 -45.63 -34.40
CA PRO A 172 7.56 -46.69 -35.36
C PRO A 172 6.08 -47.14 -35.31
N ALA A 173 5.55 -47.55 -36.47
CA ALA A 173 4.23 -48.15 -36.58
C ALA A 173 4.20 -49.62 -36.10
N ALA A 174 2.98 -50.08 -35.79
CA ALA A 174 2.61 -51.48 -35.63
C ALA A 174 1.55 -51.84 -36.69
#